data_AF-A0A920JXQ0-F1
#
_entry.id   AF-A0A920JXQ0-F1
#
_cell.length_a   1.000
_cell.length_b   1.000
_cell.length_c   1.000
_cell.angle_alpha   90.00
_cell.angle_beta   90.00
_cell.angle_gamma   90.00
#
_symmetry.space_group_name_H-M   'P 1'
#
loop_
_entity.id
_entity.type
_entity.pdbx_description
1 polymer ?
#
loop_
_entity_poly.entity_id
_entity_poly.type
_entity_poly.pdbx_seq_one_letter_code
_entity_poly.pdbx_strand_id
1 'polypeptide(L)'
;MSQLIAYYWKRSVPILSKWPGFKEQFTFNGRAPEEGEIWRNEALANTLELLVSGGRDFFYEGEIARNIDRYMKENDGFLSYDDLRSHREIGLSLSRQIIVVTMYGNCLPMVRNCGLQILNLMEL
;
A
#
# COMPACT_ATOMS: atom_id res chain seq x y z
N MET A 1 14.62 -9.06 8.15
CA MET A 1 13.73 -8.00 8.67
C MET A 1 14.36 -7.39 9.92
N SER A 2 14.26 -6.08 10.16
CA SER A 2 14.78 -5.51 11.42
C SER A 2 13.82 -5.77 12.60
N GLN A 3 14.36 -5.74 13.83
CA GLN A 3 13.58 -5.92 15.08
C GLN A 3 12.36 -5.01 15.16
N LEU A 4 12.57 -3.72 14.89
CA LEU A 4 11.53 -2.71 15.02
C LEU A 4 10.38 -2.97 14.05
N ILE A 5 10.69 -3.34 12.80
CA ILE A 5 9.67 -3.63 11.80
C ILE A 5 8.93 -4.92 12.14
N ALA A 6 9.63 -5.99 12.52
CA ALA A 6 9.00 -7.25 12.95
C ALA A 6 8.04 -7.03 14.15
N TYR A 7 8.44 -6.20 15.11
CA TYR A 7 7.61 -5.81 16.25
C TYR A 7 6.30 -5.12 15.83
N TYR A 8 6.38 -4.10 14.98
CA TYR A 8 5.18 -3.41 14.49
C TYR A 8 4.30 -4.32 13.63
N TRP A 9 4.91 -5.15 12.79
CA TRP A 9 4.19 -6.08 11.92
C TRP A 9 3.37 -7.06 12.75
N LYS A 10 3.97 -7.69 13.77
CA LYS A 10 3.29 -8.61 14.69
C LYS A 10 2.09 -7.98 15.39
N ARG A 11 2.18 -6.69 15.75
CA ARG A 11 1.07 -5.92 16.35
C ARG A 11 -0.03 -5.61 15.35
N SER A 12 0.31 -5.40 14.08
CA SER A 12 -0.64 -5.06 13.03
C SER A 12 -1.46 -6.27 12.54
N VAL A 13 -0.86 -7.46 12.49
CA VAL A 13 -1.54 -8.68 11.98
C VAL A 13 -2.92 -8.91 12.58
N PRO A 14 -3.13 -8.99 13.91
CA PRO A 14 -4.46 -9.26 14.47
C PRO A 14 -5.48 -8.16 14.19
N ILE A 15 -5.04 -6.92 13.92
CA ILE A 15 -5.92 -5.77 13.67
C ILE A 15 -6.33 -5.70 12.19
N LEU A 16 -5.38 -5.96 11.29
CA LEU A 16 -5.54 -5.77 9.84
C LEU A 16 -5.96 -7.05 9.11
N SER A 17 -5.80 -8.22 9.73
CA SER A 17 -6.23 -9.53 9.21
C SER A 17 -7.73 -9.64 8.86
N LYS A 18 -8.54 -8.68 9.29
CA LYS A 18 -9.96 -8.60 8.96
C LYS A 18 -10.21 -8.11 7.52
N TRP A 19 -9.24 -7.45 6.91
CA TRP A 19 -9.36 -6.90 5.57
C TRP A 19 -8.98 -7.95 4.52
N PRO A 20 -9.74 -8.07 3.43
CA PRO A 20 -9.42 -8.99 2.34
C PRO A 20 -8.01 -8.75 1.77
N GLY A 21 -7.32 -9.83 1.41
CA GLY A 21 -5.97 -9.79 0.85
C GLY A 21 -4.84 -9.54 1.87
N PHE A 22 -5.13 -9.12 3.11
CA PHE A 22 -4.08 -8.77 4.07
C PHE A 22 -3.22 -9.96 4.47
N LYS A 23 -3.83 -11.10 4.79
CA LYS A 23 -3.07 -12.26 5.26
C LYS A 23 -2.20 -12.81 4.13
N GLU A 24 -2.77 -12.88 2.94
CA GLU A 24 -2.14 -13.42 1.74
C GLU A 24 -0.90 -12.58 1.37
N GLN A 25 -1.00 -11.25 1.49
CA GLN A 25 0.03 -10.34 1.01
C GLN A 25 1.02 -9.84 2.07
N PHE A 26 0.73 -10.03 3.35
CA PHE A 26 1.55 -9.49 4.45
C PHE A 26 1.85 -10.51 5.55
N THR A 27 1.51 -11.78 5.38
CA THR A 27 1.82 -12.79 6.40
C THR A 27 2.37 -14.08 5.80
N PHE A 28 3.25 -14.74 6.53
CA PHE A 28 3.57 -16.14 6.30
C PHE A 28 2.45 -16.98 6.89
N ASN A 29 1.47 -17.36 6.07
CA ASN A 29 0.35 -18.24 6.48
C ASN A 29 -0.37 -17.73 7.75
N GLY A 30 -0.63 -16.43 7.84
CA GLY A 30 -1.28 -15.78 8.99
C GLY A 30 -0.33 -15.26 10.08
N ARG A 31 0.98 -15.53 9.99
CA ARG A 31 2.00 -15.02 10.93
C ARG A 31 2.78 -13.84 10.35
N ALA A 32 3.06 -12.82 11.15
CA ALA A 32 3.99 -11.77 10.77
C ALA A 32 5.43 -12.31 10.59
N PRO A 33 6.25 -11.72 9.71
CA PRO A 33 7.68 -12.04 9.64
C PRO A 33 8.40 -11.75 10.97
N GLU A 34 9.33 -12.61 11.33
CA GLU A 34 10.23 -12.45 12.46
C GLU A 34 11.48 -11.64 12.09
N GLU A 35 12.20 -11.20 13.11
CA GLU A 35 13.51 -10.57 12.94
C GLU A 35 14.44 -11.51 12.16
N GLY A 36 15.25 -10.93 11.26
CA GLY A 36 16.19 -11.70 10.45
C GLY A 36 15.55 -12.38 9.22
N GLU A 37 14.24 -12.67 9.24
CA GLU A 37 13.57 -13.30 8.09
C GLU A 37 13.51 -12.38 6.86
N ILE A 38 13.61 -12.97 5.68
CA ILE A 38 13.47 -12.26 4.41
C ILE A 38 12.00 -12.31 4.00
N TRP A 39 11.36 -11.14 3.99
CA TRP A 39 10.01 -10.98 3.43
C TRP A 39 10.11 -10.60 1.95
N ARG A 40 9.33 -11.26 1.11
CA ARG A 40 9.21 -10.94 -0.33
C ARG A 40 7.75 -10.67 -0.63
N ASN A 41 7.51 -9.65 -1.45
CA ASN A 41 6.19 -9.31 -1.94
C ASN A 41 6.27 -9.12 -3.45
N GLU A 42 5.97 -10.18 -4.18
CA GLU A 42 6.09 -10.23 -5.64
C GLU A 42 5.06 -9.33 -6.32
N ALA A 43 3.85 -9.25 -5.76
CA ALA A 43 2.80 -8.43 -6.33
C ALA A 43 3.12 -6.93 -6.23
N LEU A 44 3.69 -6.47 -5.10
CA LEU A 44 4.21 -5.11 -4.99
C LEU A 44 5.38 -4.88 -5.94
N ALA A 45 6.26 -5.87 -6.14
CA ALA A 45 7.35 -5.75 -7.10
C ALA A 45 6.81 -5.54 -8.53
N ASN A 46 5.83 -6.34 -8.96
CA ASN A 46 5.17 -6.19 -10.26
C ASN A 46 4.53 -4.80 -10.41
N THR A 47 3.87 -4.30 -9.36
CA THR A 47 3.30 -2.95 -9.39
C THR A 47 4.37 -1.89 -9.60
N LEU A 48 5.49 -2.00 -8.88
CA LEU A 48 6.59 -1.05 -9.00
C LEU A 48 7.21 -1.09 -10.40
N GLU A 49 7.32 -2.26 -11.03
CA GLU A 49 7.76 -2.39 -12.43
C GLU A 49 6.79 -1.72 -13.39
N LEU A 50 5.48 -1.95 -13.22
CA LEU A 50 4.44 -1.28 -14.01
C LEU A 50 4.50 0.24 -13.84
N LEU A 51 4.70 0.73 -12.61
CA LEU A 51 4.84 2.17 -12.33
C LEU A 51 6.08 2.79 -12.96
N VAL A 52 7.20 2.08 -12.97
CA VAL A 52 8.43 2.54 -13.64
C VAL A 52 8.19 2.66 -15.15
N SER A 53 7.42 1.74 -15.75
CA SER A 53 7.13 1.75 -17.18
C SER A 53 6.04 2.76 -17.59
N GLY A 54 4.97 2.87 -16.79
CA GLY A 54 3.78 3.66 -17.10
C GLY A 54 3.78 5.07 -16.50
N GLY A 55 4.71 5.38 -15.59
CA GLY A 55 4.83 6.70 -14.97
C GLY A 55 3.67 7.02 -14.01
N ARG A 56 3.55 8.31 -13.66
CA ARG A 56 2.56 8.81 -12.68
C ARG A 56 1.13 8.52 -13.10
N ASP A 57 0.81 8.73 -14.37
CA ASP A 57 -0.57 8.61 -14.87
C ASP A 57 -1.07 7.17 -14.76
N PHE A 58 -0.17 6.19 -14.83
CA PHE A 58 -0.51 4.79 -14.59
C PHE A 58 -1.04 4.54 -13.16
N PHE A 59 -0.53 5.27 -12.17
CA PHE A 59 -1.02 5.19 -10.78
C PHE A 59 -2.34 5.93 -10.57
N TYR A 60 -2.44 7.17 -11.04
CA TYR A 60 -3.54 8.07 -10.69
C TYR A 60 -4.72 8.05 -11.68
N GLU A 61 -4.50 7.64 -12.93
CA GLU A 61 -5.52 7.58 -13.98
C GLU A 61 -5.61 6.19 -14.65
N GLY A 62 -4.62 5.32 -14.40
CA GLY A 62 -4.50 4.00 -14.98
C GLY A 62 -5.31 2.92 -14.25
N GLU A 63 -4.91 1.68 -14.48
CA GLU A 63 -5.58 0.49 -13.94
C GLU A 63 -5.47 0.41 -12.42
N ILE A 64 -4.34 0.86 -11.86
CA ILE A 64 -4.14 0.99 -10.41
C ILE A 64 -5.26 1.81 -9.77
N ALA A 65 -5.56 2.99 -10.30
CA ALA A 65 -6.59 3.86 -9.74
C ALA A 65 -7.98 3.22 -9.79
N ARG A 66 -8.30 2.49 -10.87
CA ARG A 66 -9.57 1.77 -11.02
C ARG A 66 -9.68 0.59 -10.05
N ASN A 67 -8.58 -0.11 -9.80
CA ASN A 67 -8.57 -1.18 -8.81
C ASN A 67 -8.75 -0.61 -7.40
N ILE A 68 -8.09 0.51 -7.07
CA ILE A 68 -8.28 1.26 -5.82
C ILE A 68 -9.75 1.60 -5.59
N ASP A 69 -10.40 2.21 -6.59
CA ASP A 69 -11.83 2.53 -6.52
C ASP A 69 -12.72 1.30 -6.28
N ARG A 70 -12.46 0.19 -6.98
CA ARG A 70 -13.24 -1.04 -6.86
C ARG A 70 -13.16 -1.63 -5.45
N TYR A 71 -11.94 -1.85 -4.94
CA TYR A 71 -11.74 -2.39 -3.60
C TYR A 71 -12.35 -1.49 -2.53
N MET A 72 -12.22 -0.17 -2.67
CA MET A 72 -12.81 0.77 -1.73
C MET A 72 -14.33 0.63 -1.70
N LYS A 73 -14.99 0.58 -2.85
CA LYS A 73 -16.44 0.35 -2.94
C LYS A 73 -16.88 -1.00 -2.34
N GLU A 74 -16.09 -2.05 -2.56
CA GLU A 74 -16.37 -3.39 -2.03
C GLU A 74 -16.16 -3.51 -0.51
N ASN A 75 -15.36 -2.62 0.08
CA ASN A 75 -14.95 -2.68 1.49
C ASN A 75 -15.37 -1.45 2.30
N ASP A 76 -16.45 -0.77 1.90
CA ASP A 76 -17.01 0.42 2.57
C ASP A 76 -16.01 1.59 2.74
N GLY A 77 -15.08 1.71 1.79
CA GLY A 77 -14.11 2.80 1.66
C GLY A 77 -14.64 3.98 0.85
N PHE A 78 -14.07 5.16 1.09
CA PHE A 78 -14.53 6.42 0.50
C PHE A 78 -13.69 6.93 -0.68
N LEU A 79 -12.48 6.38 -0.87
CA LEU A 79 -11.56 6.85 -1.90
C LEU A 79 -12.01 6.36 -3.28
N SER A 80 -12.31 7.30 -4.17
CA SER A 80 -12.77 7.00 -5.53
C SER A 80 -11.69 7.18 -6.59
N TYR A 81 -11.96 6.69 -7.81
CA TYR A 81 -11.13 6.97 -8.98
C TYR A 81 -11.00 8.47 -9.25
N ASP A 82 -12.08 9.24 -9.10
CA ASP A 82 -12.08 10.68 -9.36
C ASP A 82 -11.25 11.44 -8.31
N ASP A 83 -11.20 10.97 -7.06
CA ASP A 83 -10.32 11.51 -6.02
C ASP A 83 -8.83 11.29 -6.37
N LEU A 84 -8.49 10.10 -6.86
CA LEU A 84 -7.13 9.78 -7.31
C LEU A 84 -6.74 10.62 -8.53
N ARG A 85 -7.63 10.68 -9.53
CA ARG A 85 -7.40 11.44 -10.77
C ARG A 85 -7.27 12.94 -10.52
N SER A 86 -8.04 13.48 -9.59
CA SER A 86 -7.99 14.90 -9.22
C SER A 86 -6.81 15.23 -8.31
N HIS A 87 -6.05 14.23 -7.84
CA HIS A 87 -4.87 14.45 -7.02
C HIS A 87 -3.78 15.18 -7.82
N ARG A 88 -3.42 16.36 -7.33
CA ARG A 88 -2.31 17.17 -7.85
C ARG A 88 -1.30 17.37 -6.73
N GLU A 89 -0.02 17.25 -7.07
CA GLU A 89 1.04 17.73 -6.20
C GLU A 89 0.81 19.23 -5.99
N ILE A 90 0.65 19.66 -4.74
CA ILE A 90 0.85 21.06 -4.40
C ILE A 90 2.35 21.28 -4.59
N GLY A 91 2.70 21.95 -5.68
CA GLY A 91 4.07 22.08 -6.17
C GLY A 91 5.02 22.62 -5.09
N LEU A 92 5.78 21.71 -4.49
CA LEU A 92 7.06 22.01 -3.87
C LEU A 92 8.09 21.17 -4.61
N SER A 93 8.77 21.82 -5.56
CA SER A 93 9.99 21.33 -6.16
C SER A 93 10.96 20.95 -5.04
N LEU A 94 11.22 19.66 -4.83
CA LEU A 94 12.46 19.14 -4.27
C LEU A 94 12.60 17.65 -4.64
N SER A 95 13.53 17.39 -5.55
CA SER A 95 14.30 16.14 -5.75
C SER A 95 13.59 14.79 -5.56
N ARG A 96 13.47 14.05 -6.68
CA ARG A 96 13.60 12.58 -6.79
C ARG A 96 13.73 11.84 -5.44
N GLN A 97 12.62 11.40 -4.89
CA GLN A 97 12.60 10.26 -3.99
C GLN A 97 11.56 9.27 -4.48
N ILE A 98 12.09 8.12 -4.89
CA ILE A 98 11.38 6.86 -5.02
C ILE A 98 10.47 6.73 -3.80
N ILE A 99 9.16 6.62 -4.02
CA ILE A 99 8.17 6.40 -2.95
C ILE A 99 8.32 4.95 -2.48
N VAL A 100 9.40 4.69 -1.76
CA VAL A 100 9.59 3.54 -0.91
C VAL A 100 10.15 4.13 0.37
N VAL A 101 9.46 3.88 1.48
CA VAL A 101 9.69 4.46 2.82
C VAL A 101 9.01 5.82 3.03
N THR A 102 7.78 5.78 3.58
CA THR A 102 7.47 6.31 4.93
C THR A 102 6.00 5.99 5.27
N MET A 103 5.75 4.86 5.95
CA MET A 103 4.45 4.60 6.61
C MET A 103 4.65 4.25 8.09
N TYR A 104 5.47 5.00 8.82
CA TYR A 104 5.59 4.81 10.28
C TYR A 104 5.75 6.11 11.08
N GLY A 105 5.45 7.27 10.48
CA GLY A 105 5.51 8.55 11.17
C GLY A 105 4.20 9.32 11.04
N ASN A 106 3.41 9.31 12.12
CA ASN A 106 2.33 10.24 12.46
C ASN A 106 1.53 10.86 11.30
N CYS A 107 0.35 10.32 11.04
CA CYS A 107 -0.72 11.13 10.47
C CYS A 107 -2.06 10.77 11.15
N LEU A 108 -2.90 11.79 11.24
CA LEU A 108 -4.24 11.87 11.87
C LEU A 108 -5.19 10.75 11.37
N PRO A 109 -6.42 10.57 11.91
CA PRO A 109 -7.34 9.44 11.69
C PRO A 109 -7.51 8.84 10.27
N MET A 110 -7.02 9.50 9.23
CA MET A 110 -6.80 8.99 7.87
C MET A 110 -5.86 7.76 7.79
N VAL A 111 -4.92 7.56 8.73
CA VAL A 111 -3.88 6.51 8.62
C VAL A 111 -4.38 5.09 8.87
N ARG A 112 -5.58 4.90 9.46
CA ARG A 112 -6.15 3.55 9.52
C ARG A 112 -6.43 2.97 8.13
N ASN A 113 -6.57 3.82 7.10
CA ASN A 113 -6.83 3.40 5.72
C ASN A 113 -5.59 3.49 4.81
N CYS A 114 -4.50 4.16 5.18
CA CYS A 114 -3.29 4.20 4.34
C CYS A 114 -2.58 2.83 4.22
N GLY A 115 -2.71 1.96 5.24
CA GLY A 115 -2.20 0.59 5.16
C GLY A 115 -2.90 -0.29 4.10
N LEU A 116 -4.12 0.07 3.70
CA LEU A 116 -4.90 -0.64 2.68
C LEU A 116 -4.46 -0.27 1.25
N GLN A 117 -3.76 0.86 1.07
CA GLN A 117 -3.31 1.30 -0.26
C GLN A 117 -2.29 0.34 -0.88
N ILE A 118 -1.56 -0.42 -0.07
CA ILE A 118 -0.58 -1.39 -0.58
C ILE A 118 -1.29 -2.68 -1.03
N LEU A 119 -2.34 -3.13 -0.33
CA LEU A 119 -3.06 -4.38 -0.65
C LEU A 119 -3.58 -4.45 -2.07
N ASN A 120 -3.94 -3.30 -2.62
CA ASN A 120 -4.65 -3.21 -3.89
C ASN A 120 -3.77 -2.81 -5.08
N LEU A 121 -2.49 -2.56 -4.83
CA LEU A 121 -1.50 -2.55 -5.90
C LEU A 121 -1.28 -3.98 -6.43
N MET A 122 -1.66 -4.98 -5.65
CA MET A 122 -1.18 -6.35 -5.73
C MET A 122 -2.15 -7.35 -6.37
N GLU A 123 -3.31 -6.89 -6.86
CA GLU A 123 -4.27 -7.67 -7.66
C GLU A 123 -4.26 -7.31 -9.16
N LEU A 124 -3.22 -6.61 -9.63
CA LEU A 124 -2.94 -6.37 -11.05
C LEU A 124 -2.31 -7.58 -11.72
#